data_AF-A0A9E5VZN9-F1
#
_entry.id   AF-A0A9E5VZN9-F1
#
_cell.length_a   1.000
_cell.length_b   1.000
_cell.length_c   1.000
_cell.angle_alpha   90.00
_cell.angle_beta   90.00
_cell.angle_gamma   90.00
#
_symmetry.space_group_name_H-M   'P 1'
#
loop_
_entity.id
_entity.type
_entity.pdbx_description
1 polymer ?
#
loop_
_entity_poly.entity_id
_entity_poly.type
_entity_poly.pdbx_seq_one_letter_code
_entity_poly.pdbx_strand_id
1 'polypeptide(L)'
;MKKYSYGQRLKFSVFGTSHGPYIGLKAQGLPEGRTIDLQKLKVFMARRAPAERGELSTSRREDDEFQIISGLKEGILTGEDLEVIIPNKDAKRADYDELKAIPRPGHADLGAYLKYGINFDMSGGGPFSARLTAAMCFLGAICLQLLEEDYSCKIAAHILKIGEASDTPFNPCEPQITEIDEVYPVIDKDAAEKMKELTAEAARQKDTLGCIIECAVIGFPSGIGGAYFEGIEGKLSDMLFSIPAVKGVDFGAGFEASAMKGSQNNDPFFIKEGKIAAETNNSGGILGGISIGSPILMKVAFKPPSSVGIMQKSVDMAKMEEVSIYIKGRHDPCVALRAVPVVEAAAAIALYDMIKKAKGNIYLIGMPGSGKTTVGKALSHMTGLLFFDTDSLVVDKAGMSIPEIFSKYSEEYFRGLEKEIISRVSGFTQCIIATGGGSVLDNDNRKKIKNSGVCVYIMRDIQKLASEGRPLSSSKEEISKLYKNRNPIYELMSDIVADNNFTAEHCAKNIAEELELVTINE
;
A
#
# COMPACT_ATOMS: atom_id res chain seq x y z
N MET A 1 15.42 -23.96 8.73
CA MET A 1 14.64 -22.78 9.18
C MET A 1 13.21 -22.94 8.67
N LYS A 2 12.20 -22.69 9.53
CA LYS A 2 10.79 -22.65 9.09
C LYS A 2 10.53 -21.39 8.26
N LYS A 3 9.65 -21.50 7.27
CA LYS A 3 9.20 -20.41 6.38
C LYS A 3 7.69 -20.23 6.52
N TYR A 4 7.20 -18.99 6.45
CA TYR A 4 5.78 -18.62 6.55
C TYR A 4 5.43 -17.71 5.38
N SER A 5 4.46 -18.06 4.52
CA SER A 5 4.21 -17.33 3.26
C SER A 5 2.90 -16.53 3.24
N TYR A 6 2.86 -15.41 2.51
CA TYR A 6 1.67 -14.54 2.30
C TYR A 6 1.64 -13.98 0.87
N GLY A 7 0.43 -13.64 0.37
CA GLY A 7 0.19 -12.87 -0.85
C GLY A 7 -0.04 -13.69 -2.13
N GLN A 8 -0.57 -13.04 -3.17
CA GLN A 8 -0.84 -13.69 -4.48
C GLN A 8 0.11 -13.25 -5.58
N ARG A 9 0.32 -11.94 -5.75
CA ARG A 9 1.21 -11.32 -6.75
C ARG A 9 2.54 -10.94 -6.12
N LEU A 10 2.51 -10.27 -4.98
CA LEU A 10 3.63 -10.09 -4.07
C LEU A 10 3.63 -11.26 -3.08
N LYS A 11 4.43 -12.28 -3.35
CA LYS A 11 4.57 -13.44 -2.44
C LYS A 11 5.78 -13.23 -1.57
N PHE A 12 5.64 -13.32 -0.25
CA PHE A 12 6.81 -13.27 0.62
C PHE A 12 6.76 -14.32 1.71
N SER A 13 7.91 -14.63 2.28
CA SER A 13 8.03 -15.45 3.46
C SER A 13 9.03 -14.91 4.47
N VAL A 14 8.70 -15.00 5.76
CA VAL A 14 9.61 -14.68 6.86
C VAL A 14 10.25 -15.94 7.44
N PHE A 15 11.50 -15.82 7.89
CA PHE A 15 12.27 -16.91 8.47
C PHE A 15 13.22 -16.43 9.59
N GLY A 16 13.80 -17.40 10.30
CA GLY A 16 14.67 -17.17 11.46
C GLY A 16 13.89 -17.10 12.77
N THR A 17 14.60 -16.81 13.86
CA THR A 17 14.02 -16.72 15.22
C THR A 17 14.65 -15.57 15.99
N SER A 18 13.96 -15.09 17.02
CA SER A 18 14.43 -13.95 17.81
C SER A 18 15.73 -14.19 18.57
N HIS A 19 16.07 -15.45 18.85
CA HIS A 19 17.31 -15.86 19.56
C HIS A 19 18.27 -16.63 18.64
N GLY A 20 17.94 -16.74 17.35
CA GLY A 20 18.85 -17.22 16.32
C GLY A 20 19.87 -16.14 15.94
N PRO A 21 20.80 -16.45 15.01
CA PRO A 21 21.79 -15.49 14.55
C PRO A 21 21.17 -14.31 13.77
N TYR A 22 20.04 -14.54 13.11
CA TYR A 22 19.31 -13.54 12.33
C TYR A 22 17.85 -13.93 12.16
N ILE A 23 17.06 -12.95 11.74
CA ILE A 23 15.78 -13.16 11.05
C ILE A 23 15.92 -12.71 9.59
N GLY A 24 14.95 -13.03 8.75
CA GLY A 24 15.02 -12.60 7.35
C GLY A 24 13.70 -12.78 6.61
N LEU A 25 13.72 -12.36 5.35
CA LEU A 25 12.60 -12.45 4.43
C LEU A 25 13.06 -12.81 3.02
N LYS A 26 12.25 -13.61 2.33
CA LYS A 26 12.30 -13.79 0.88
C LYS A 26 11.02 -13.25 0.26
N ALA A 27 11.09 -12.50 -0.83
CA ALA A 27 9.92 -12.02 -1.57
C ALA A 27 10.07 -12.15 -3.08
N GLN A 28 8.95 -12.33 -3.77
CA GLN A 28 8.80 -12.48 -5.21
C GLN A 28 7.70 -11.53 -5.71
N GLY A 29 7.80 -11.08 -6.96
CA GLY A 29 6.79 -10.21 -7.58
C GLY A 29 7.06 -8.71 -7.39
N LEU A 30 8.30 -8.34 -7.04
CA LEU A 30 8.75 -6.95 -7.09
C LEU A 30 9.15 -6.57 -8.53
N PRO A 31 8.90 -5.32 -8.95
CA PRO A 31 9.16 -4.86 -10.32
C PRO A 31 10.67 -4.67 -10.57
N GLU A 32 11.13 -5.14 -11.72
CA GLU A 32 12.51 -4.93 -12.18
C GLU A 32 12.78 -3.45 -12.54
N GLY A 33 14.03 -3.01 -12.34
CA GLY A 33 14.52 -1.70 -12.78
C GLY A 33 14.09 -0.53 -11.88
N ARG A 34 13.36 -0.80 -10.79
CA ARG A 34 12.84 0.23 -9.90
C ARG A 34 13.86 0.64 -8.85
N THR A 35 14.03 1.95 -8.70
CA THR A 35 14.93 2.54 -7.71
C THR A 35 14.24 2.59 -6.35
N ILE A 36 14.98 2.20 -5.32
CA ILE A 36 14.61 2.21 -3.91
C ILE A 36 15.64 3.07 -3.19
N ASP A 37 15.15 4.10 -2.52
CA ASP A 37 15.95 4.94 -1.64
C ASP A 37 16.32 4.14 -0.38
N LEU A 38 17.59 3.70 -0.35
CA LEU A 38 18.14 2.93 0.76
C LEU A 38 18.25 3.76 2.06
N GLN A 39 18.34 5.09 1.98
CA GLN A 39 18.38 5.93 3.17
C GLN A 39 17.00 6.06 3.80
N LYS A 40 15.96 6.33 2.99
CA LYS A 40 14.57 6.28 3.46
C LYS A 40 14.22 4.92 4.06
N LEU A 41 14.68 3.84 3.44
CA LEU A 41 14.49 2.49 3.96
C LEU A 41 15.13 2.33 5.36
N LYS A 42 16.39 2.76 5.53
CA LYS A 42 17.08 2.72 6.83
C LYS A 42 16.37 3.54 7.89
N VAL A 43 15.93 4.76 7.55
CA VAL A 43 15.17 5.63 8.47
C VAL A 43 13.86 4.97 8.89
N PHE A 44 13.14 4.35 7.94
CA PHE A 44 11.92 3.62 8.26
C PHE A 44 12.17 2.43 9.21
N MET A 45 13.21 1.64 8.95
CA MET A 45 13.60 0.54 9.82
C MET A 45 13.96 1.01 11.23
N ALA A 46 14.66 2.14 11.35
CA ALA A 46 15.03 2.72 12.64
C ALA A 46 13.83 3.14 13.50
N ARG A 47 12.68 3.55 12.90
CA ARG A 47 11.46 3.88 13.65
C ARG A 47 10.93 2.70 14.48
N ARG A 48 11.15 1.47 14.00
CA ARG A 48 10.77 0.20 14.64
C ARG A 48 11.77 -0.24 15.70
N ALA A 49 13.03 0.18 15.57
CA ALA A 49 14.09 -0.17 16.49
C ALA A 49 13.80 0.39 17.89
N PRO A 50 14.19 -0.33 18.95
CA PRO A 50 13.99 0.12 20.33
C PRO A 50 14.92 1.28 20.77
N ALA A 51 15.88 1.71 19.94
CA ALA A 51 17.00 2.55 20.37
C ALA A 51 16.58 3.95 20.88
N GLU A 52 17.26 4.39 21.96
CA GLU A 52 17.22 5.72 22.59
C GLU A 52 15.89 6.20 23.20
N ARG A 53 14.99 5.27 23.58
CA ARG A 53 13.65 5.60 24.13
C ARG A 53 13.51 5.48 25.65
N GLY A 54 14.60 5.30 26.39
CA GLY A 54 14.58 5.29 27.87
C GLY A 54 13.60 4.27 28.47
N GLU A 55 12.79 4.69 29.43
CA GLU A 55 11.76 3.86 30.10
C GLU A 55 10.54 3.57 29.20
N LEU A 56 10.43 4.18 28.01
CA LEU A 56 9.26 4.06 27.13
C LEU A 56 9.30 2.81 26.24
N SER A 57 10.39 2.05 26.27
CA SER A 57 10.61 0.88 25.40
C SER A 57 11.55 -0.12 26.08
N THR A 58 11.62 -1.34 25.55
CA THR A 58 12.58 -2.36 25.96
C THR A 58 14.00 -1.84 25.89
N SER A 59 14.83 -2.18 26.88
CA SER A 59 16.25 -1.82 26.92
C SER A 59 17.14 -2.74 26.06
N ARG A 60 16.57 -3.45 25.08
CA ARG A 60 17.34 -4.20 24.07
C ARG A 60 17.93 -3.23 23.06
N ARG A 61 19.14 -3.55 22.57
CA ARG A 61 19.80 -2.79 21.50
C ARG A 61 19.81 -3.63 20.24
N GLU A 62 18.82 -3.40 19.39
CA GLU A 62 18.73 -3.99 18.06
C GLU A 62 18.63 -2.83 17.07
N ASP A 63 19.67 -2.60 16.29
CA ASP A 63 19.75 -1.43 15.38
C ASP A 63 18.90 -1.61 14.11
N ASP A 64 18.34 -2.81 13.91
CA ASP A 64 17.61 -3.20 12.70
C ASP A 64 18.39 -3.04 11.39
N GLU A 65 19.73 -3.10 11.49
CA GLU A 65 20.60 -3.21 10.34
C GLU A 65 20.30 -4.48 9.54
N PHE A 66 20.31 -4.33 8.21
CA PHE A 66 19.97 -5.40 7.28
C PHE A 66 21.09 -5.64 6.27
N GLN A 67 21.19 -6.88 5.81
CA GLN A 67 22.05 -7.30 4.72
C GLN A 67 21.17 -7.84 3.60
N ILE A 68 21.25 -7.20 2.44
CA ILE A 68 20.58 -7.64 1.22
C ILE A 68 21.43 -8.77 0.60
N ILE A 69 20.79 -9.89 0.31
CA ILE A 69 21.41 -11.09 -0.26
C ILE A 69 21.17 -11.15 -1.77
N SER A 70 19.95 -10.86 -2.23
CA SER A 70 19.55 -10.87 -3.66
C SER A 70 18.36 -9.96 -3.91
N GLY A 71 18.03 -9.70 -5.18
CA GLY A 71 16.82 -8.98 -5.63
C GLY A 71 16.86 -7.45 -5.53
N LEU A 72 17.86 -6.88 -4.85
CA LEU A 72 18.07 -5.43 -4.76
C LEU A 72 19.58 -5.12 -4.77
N LYS A 73 20.06 -4.43 -5.81
CA LYS A 73 21.48 -4.09 -5.98
C LYS A 73 21.65 -2.60 -6.18
N GLU A 74 22.48 -1.95 -5.35
CA GLU A 74 22.75 -0.50 -5.44
C GLU A 74 21.47 0.35 -5.46
N GLY A 75 20.43 -0.09 -4.75
CA GLY A 75 19.14 0.58 -4.72
C GLY A 75 18.26 0.29 -5.94
N ILE A 76 18.61 -0.64 -6.83
CA ILE A 76 17.78 -1.01 -7.99
C ILE A 76 17.26 -2.43 -7.82
N LEU A 77 15.94 -2.61 -7.93
CA LEU A 77 15.30 -3.93 -7.92
C LEU A 77 15.68 -4.69 -9.20
N THR A 78 16.17 -5.92 -9.04
CA THR A 78 16.76 -6.68 -10.16
C THR A 78 15.77 -7.57 -10.90
N GLY A 79 14.52 -7.68 -10.42
CA GLY A 79 13.53 -8.63 -10.93
C GLY A 79 13.68 -10.06 -10.40
N GLU A 80 14.81 -10.38 -9.77
CA GLU A 80 15.03 -11.64 -9.06
C GLU A 80 14.31 -11.64 -7.69
N ASP A 81 14.23 -12.83 -7.07
CA ASP A 81 13.74 -12.97 -5.70
C ASP A 81 14.55 -12.09 -4.74
N LEU A 82 13.85 -11.22 -4.01
CA LEU A 82 14.42 -10.40 -2.94
C LEU A 82 14.69 -11.27 -1.73
N GLU A 83 15.93 -11.29 -1.24
CA GLU A 83 16.30 -11.93 0.02
C GLU A 83 17.08 -10.96 0.91
N VAL A 84 16.67 -10.88 2.17
CA VAL A 84 17.28 -10.03 3.19
C VAL A 84 17.44 -10.79 4.50
N ILE A 85 18.54 -10.53 5.20
CA ILE A 85 18.74 -10.97 6.58
C ILE A 85 18.97 -9.76 7.49
N ILE A 86 18.50 -9.87 8.73
CA ILE A 86 18.64 -8.86 9.78
C ILE A 86 19.28 -9.58 10.98
N PRO A 87 20.57 -9.35 11.25
CA PRO A 87 21.27 -9.96 12.37
C PRO A 87 20.61 -9.62 13.70
N ASN A 88 20.65 -10.55 14.66
CA ASN A 88 20.28 -10.27 16.05
C ASN A 88 21.57 -9.98 16.84
N LYS A 89 21.72 -8.78 17.41
CA LYS A 89 22.97 -8.36 18.10
C LYS A 89 22.93 -8.65 19.61
N ASP A 90 21.76 -8.58 20.25
CA ASP A 90 21.60 -8.74 21.71
C ASP A 90 20.80 -10.01 22.06
N ALA A 91 20.95 -11.05 21.22
CA ALA A 91 20.34 -12.36 21.43
C ALA A 91 21.04 -13.11 22.58
N LYS A 92 20.52 -12.93 23.79
CA LYS A 92 20.88 -13.78 24.93
C LYS A 92 19.95 -14.98 24.95
N ARG A 93 20.48 -16.20 24.80
CA ARG A 93 19.74 -17.41 25.20
C ARG A 93 19.41 -17.25 26.68
N ALA A 94 18.17 -16.93 27.01
CA ALA A 94 17.72 -17.08 28.39
C ALA A 94 17.48 -18.56 28.65
N ASP A 95 17.67 -18.98 29.89
CA ASP A 95 17.35 -20.32 30.39
C ASP A 95 15.82 -20.53 30.40
N TYR A 96 15.19 -20.55 29.20
CA TYR A 96 13.76 -20.86 29.03
C TYR A 96 13.47 -22.36 29.20
N ASP A 97 14.49 -23.19 29.45
CA ASP A 97 14.31 -24.62 29.68
C ASP A 97 13.40 -24.91 30.87
N GLU A 98 13.43 -24.07 31.92
CA GLU A 98 12.56 -24.19 33.10
C GLU A 98 11.08 -23.86 32.81
N LEU A 99 10.78 -23.16 31.71
CA LEU A 99 9.43 -22.73 31.35
C LEU A 99 8.83 -23.51 30.17
N LYS A 100 9.51 -24.53 29.64
CA LYS A 100 9.02 -25.30 28.48
C LYS A 100 7.63 -25.90 28.67
N ALA A 101 7.31 -26.33 29.89
CA ALA A 101 6.01 -26.90 30.25
C ALA A 101 5.07 -25.89 30.95
N ILE A 102 5.50 -24.64 31.17
CA ILE A 102 4.76 -23.65 31.95
C ILE A 102 4.41 -22.46 31.03
N PRO A 103 3.18 -22.40 30.49
CA PRO A 103 2.82 -21.38 29.52
C PRO A 103 2.70 -20.01 30.20
N ARG A 104 3.23 -18.95 29.58
CA ARG A 104 3.02 -17.59 30.08
C ARG A 104 1.59 -17.15 29.77
N PRO A 105 0.81 -16.65 30.75
CA PRO A 105 -0.52 -16.13 30.52
C PRO A 105 -0.53 -15.09 29.40
N GLY A 106 -1.47 -15.22 28.46
CA GLY A 106 -1.58 -14.34 27.30
C GLY A 106 -0.52 -14.56 26.21
N HIS A 107 0.50 -15.41 26.39
CA HIS A 107 1.46 -15.70 25.34
C HIS A 107 1.01 -16.88 24.45
N ALA A 108 1.69 -17.10 23.33
CA ALA A 108 1.41 -18.21 22.40
C ALA A 108 1.81 -19.59 22.95
N ASP A 109 2.38 -19.67 24.16
CA ASP A 109 3.07 -20.85 24.69
C ASP A 109 2.14 -22.07 24.79
N LEU A 110 0.95 -21.92 25.38
CA LEU A 110 -0.03 -23.02 25.48
C LEU A 110 -0.48 -23.50 24.09
N GLY A 111 -0.85 -22.57 23.22
CA GLY A 111 -1.29 -22.91 21.85
C GLY A 111 -0.19 -23.60 21.05
N ALA A 112 1.05 -23.15 21.20
CA ALA A 112 2.22 -23.74 20.55
C ALA A 112 2.49 -25.15 21.08
N TYR A 113 2.42 -25.35 22.41
CA TYR A 113 2.56 -26.66 23.04
C TYR A 113 1.49 -27.63 22.54
N LEU A 114 0.22 -27.23 22.56
CA LEU A 114 -0.90 -28.09 22.13
C LEU A 114 -0.79 -28.46 20.63
N LYS A 115 -0.31 -27.54 19.79
CA LYS A 115 -0.22 -27.74 18.34
C LYS A 115 1.05 -28.47 17.88
N TYR A 116 2.18 -28.22 18.53
CA TYR A 116 3.51 -28.65 18.06
C TYR A 116 4.26 -29.54 19.06
N GLY A 117 3.73 -29.72 20.27
CA GLY A 117 4.33 -30.50 21.35
C GLY A 117 5.39 -29.76 22.16
N ILE A 118 5.81 -30.38 23.27
CA ILE A 118 6.74 -29.82 24.26
C ILE A 118 8.13 -29.49 23.72
N ASN A 119 8.56 -30.18 22.67
CA ASN A 119 9.88 -29.99 22.06
C ASN A 119 9.91 -28.83 21.05
N PHE A 120 8.80 -28.12 20.86
CA PHE A 120 8.76 -26.97 20.00
C PHE A 120 9.53 -25.80 20.62
N ASP A 121 10.55 -25.30 19.92
CA ASP A 121 11.40 -24.22 20.42
C ASP A 121 10.64 -22.90 20.48
N MET A 122 10.24 -22.53 21.70
CA MET A 122 9.59 -21.28 22.05
C MET A 122 10.56 -20.24 22.62
N SER A 123 11.88 -20.47 22.55
CA SER A 123 12.88 -19.52 23.04
C SER A 123 12.66 -18.15 22.42
N GLY A 124 12.45 -17.14 23.27
CA GLY A 124 12.14 -15.78 22.79
C GLY A 124 10.83 -15.59 22.05
N GLY A 125 9.87 -16.49 22.25
CA GLY A 125 8.59 -16.53 21.56
C GLY A 125 8.60 -17.29 20.23
N GLY A 126 9.74 -17.87 19.83
CA GLY A 126 9.85 -18.66 18.60
C GLY A 126 9.33 -17.89 17.37
N PRO A 127 8.50 -18.50 16.50
CA PRO A 127 7.95 -17.83 15.32
C PRO A 127 6.85 -16.81 15.65
N PHE A 128 6.37 -16.77 16.89
CA PHE A 128 5.35 -15.82 17.35
C PHE A 128 5.97 -14.51 17.87
N SER A 129 7.28 -14.38 17.77
CA SER A 129 8.01 -13.22 18.25
C SER A 129 7.78 -12.01 17.36
N ALA A 130 7.48 -10.86 17.99
CA ALA A 130 7.45 -9.56 17.32
C ALA A 130 8.82 -9.14 16.73
N ARG A 131 9.90 -9.91 16.93
CA ARG A 131 11.16 -9.68 16.22
C ARG A 131 10.98 -9.85 14.71
N LEU A 132 10.21 -10.84 14.26
CA LEU A 132 10.02 -11.15 12.84
C LEU A 132 9.37 -10.00 12.05
N THR A 133 8.67 -9.07 12.72
CA THR A 133 8.09 -7.90 12.07
C THR A 133 9.14 -6.93 11.52
N ALA A 134 10.42 -7.02 11.94
CA ALA A 134 11.49 -6.23 11.31
C ALA A 134 11.65 -6.60 9.82
N ALA A 135 11.58 -7.90 9.50
CA ALA A 135 11.63 -8.37 8.12
C ALA A 135 10.41 -7.87 7.32
N MET A 136 9.22 -7.83 7.94
CA MET A 136 8.03 -7.23 7.32
C MET A 136 8.20 -5.72 7.12
N CYS A 137 8.81 -5.00 8.06
CA CYS A 137 9.09 -3.57 7.92
C CYS A 137 10.03 -3.29 6.75
N PHE A 138 11.02 -4.15 6.52
CA PHE A 138 11.93 -4.01 5.38
C PHE A 138 11.17 -4.09 4.04
N LEU A 139 10.33 -5.12 3.87
CA LEU A 139 9.51 -5.25 2.67
C LEU A 139 8.47 -4.12 2.57
N GLY A 140 7.83 -3.77 3.68
CA GLY A 140 6.87 -2.68 3.75
C GLY A 140 7.47 -1.34 3.34
N ALA A 141 8.71 -1.03 3.75
CA ALA A 141 9.42 0.18 3.34
C ALA A 141 9.64 0.24 1.82
N ILE A 142 9.88 -0.91 1.16
CA ILE A 142 9.94 -1.00 -0.30
C ILE A 142 8.55 -0.74 -0.89
N CYS A 143 7.51 -1.41 -0.38
CA CYS A 143 6.13 -1.23 -0.85
C CYS A 143 5.64 0.21 -0.70
N LEU A 144 5.98 0.90 0.40
CA LEU A 144 5.65 2.31 0.64
C LEU A 144 6.22 3.20 -0.46
N GLN A 145 7.50 3.03 -0.81
CA GLN A 145 8.14 3.80 -1.87
C GLN A 145 7.51 3.52 -3.23
N LEU A 146 7.24 2.25 -3.54
CA LEU A 146 6.60 1.88 -4.80
C LEU A 146 5.17 2.43 -4.92
N LEU A 147 4.39 2.38 -3.84
CA LEU A 147 3.04 2.95 -3.79
C LEU A 147 3.03 4.47 -3.97
N GLU A 148 3.97 5.17 -3.32
CA GLU A 148 4.09 6.62 -3.44
C GLU A 148 4.51 7.02 -4.86
N GLU A 149 5.54 6.36 -5.42
CA GLU A 149 6.06 6.69 -6.75
C GLU A 149 5.08 6.37 -7.88
N ASP A 150 4.41 5.22 -7.84
CA ASP A 150 3.56 4.76 -8.95
C ASP A 150 2.14 5.33 -8.88
N TYR A 151 1.62 5.52 -7.67
CA TYR A 151 0.21 5.81 -7.46
C TYR A 151 -0.03 7.10 -6.66
N SER A 152 1.03 7.81 -6.24
CA SER A 152 0.91 8.92 -5.29
C SER A 152 0.21 8.51 -4.00
N CYS A 153 0.28 7.21 -3.66
CA CYS A 153 -0.36 6.63 -2.49
C CYS A 153 0.59 6.73 -1.29
N LYS A 154 0.18 7.47 -0.26
CA LYS A 154 0.95 7.62 0.98
C LYS A 154 0.24 6.91 2.11
N ILE A 155 1.01 6.27 2.97
CA ILE A 155 0.52 5.55 4.15
C ILE A 155 1.27 6.08 5.36
N ALA A 156 0.54 6.49 6.39
CA ALA A 156 1.10 6.96 7.63
C ALA A 156 0.22 6.54 8.81
N ALA A 157 0.84 6.30 9.96
CA ALA A 157 0.15 5.95 11.18
C ALA A 157 0.69 6.72 12.38
N HIS A 158 -0.18 6.89 13.39
CA HIS A 158 0.15 7.48 14.67
C HIS A 158 -0.49 6.69 15.82
N ILE A 159 -0.05 6.97 17.04
CA ILE A 159 -0.57 6.40 18.26
C ILE A 159 -1.85 7.16 18.62
N LEU A 160 -3.00 6.54 18.38
CA LEU A 160 -4.30 7.12 18.76
C LEU A 160 -4.56 6.99 20.27
N LYS A 161 -4.09 5.90 20.90
CA LYS A 161 -4.37 5.63 22.31
C LYS A 161 -3.28 4.80 22.98
N ILE A 162 -2.92 5.14 24.22
CA ILE A 162 -2.19 4.26 25.15
C ILE A 162 -2.91 4.28 26.49
N GLY A 163 -3.33 3.11 26.98
CA GLY A 163 -4.12 3.03 28.21
C GLY A 163 -5.37 3.90 28.10
N GLU A 164 -5.50 4.88 29.00
CA GLU A 164 -6.63 5.83 29.03
C GLU A 164 -6.36 7.14 28.27
N ALA A 165 -5.11 7.44 27.89
CA ALA A 165 -4.77 8.65 27.15
C ALA A 165 -5.03 8.49 25.65
N SER A 166 -5.66 9.50 25.06
CA SER A 166 -6.01 9.54 23.63
C SER A 166 -5.39 10.75 22.95
N ASP A 167 -4.98 10.54 21.70
CA ASP A 167 -4.55 11.58 20.75
C ASP A 167 -5.74 12.08 19.93
N THR A 168 -5.51 13.13 19.15
CA THR A 168 -6.45 13.63 18.14
C THR A 168 -6.57 12.61 17.00
N PRO A 169 -7.77 12.10 16.68
CA PRO A 169 -7.94 11.22 15.52
C PRO A 169 -7.78 12.00 14.22
N PHE A 170 -7.40 11.31 13.14
CA PHE A 170 -7.37 11.93 11.81
C PHE A 170 -8.74 12.51 11.43
N ASN A 171 -8.72 13.65 10.72
CA ASN A 171 -9.91 14.06 9.99
C ASN A 171 -10.26 12.99 8.94
N PRO A 172 -11.51 12.48 8.90
CA PRO A 172 -11.82 11.36 8.03
C PRO A 172 -11.66 11.63 6.53
N CYS A 173 -11.88 12.87 6.08
CA CYS A 173 -11.80 13.23 4.67
C CYS A 173 -10.43 13.79 4.29
N GLU A 174 -9.72 14.43 5.23
CA GLU A 174 -8.42 15.07 5.00
C GLU A 174 -7.42 14.73 6.12
N PRO A 175 -6.91 13.49 6.20
CA PRO A 175 -5.99 13.06 7.25
C PRO A 175 -4.69 13.88 7.26
N GLN A 176 -4.34 14.43 8.42
CA GLN A 176 -3.19 15.30 8.64
C GLN A 176 -1.88 14.52 8.78
N ILE A 177 -1.55 13.67 7.82
CA ILE A 177 -0.39 12.76 7.94
C ILE A 177 0.97 13.47 8.10
N THR A 178 1.05 14.76 7.72
CA THR A 178 2.26 15.58 7.84
C THR A 178 2.43 16.21 9.23
N GLU A 179 1.40 16.16 10.07
CA GLU A 179 1.43 16.73 11.44
C GLU A 179 1.90 15.71 12.48
N ILE A 180 2.12 14.46 12.09
CA ILE A 180 2.60 13.39 12.97
C ILE A 180 4.04 13.68 13.40
N ASP A 181 4.29 13.70 14.70
CA ASP A 181 5.63 13.86 15.26
C ASP A 181 6.56 12.69 14.88
N GLU A 182 7.78 13.01 14.45
CA GLU A 182 8.73 12.01 13.95
C GLU A 182 9.31 11.10 15.04
N VAL A 183 9.38 11.58 16.29
CA VAL A 183 10.04 10.90 17.41
C VAL A 183 9.05 10.09 18.21
N TYR A 184 7.91 10.68 18.55
CA TYR A 184 6.82 10.08 19.30
C TYR A 184 5.54 10.24 18.46
N PRO A 185 5.14 9.24 17.63
CA PRO A 185 4.16 9.44 16.56
C PRO A 185 2.77 9.74 17.09
N VAL A 186 2.48 11.01 17.32
CA VAL A 186 1.19 11.59 17.71
C VAL A 186 0.98 12.90 16.97
N ILE A 187 -0.25 13.40 16.95
CA ILE A 187 -0.62 14.70 16.40
C ILE A 187 -0.61 15.75 17.52
N ASP A 188 -1.18 15.44 18.68
CA ASP A 188 -1.24 16.33 19.84
C ASP A 188 -0.07 16.08 20.82
N LYS A 189 0.73 17.13 21.05
CA LYS A 189 1.87 17.10 21.98
C LYS A 189 1.44 16.89 23.43
N ASP A 190 0.28 17.38 23.84
CA ASP A 190 -0.23 17.20 25.20
C ASP A 190 -0.67 15.74 25.43
N ALA A 191 -1.18 15.08 24.38
CA ALA A 191 -1.44 13.65 24.40
C ALA A 191 -0.12 12.86 24.54
N ALA A 192 0.95 13.27 23.84
CA ALA A 192 2.27 12.66 23.95
C ALA A 192 2.76 12.60 25.41
N GLU A 193 2.71 13.72 26.13
CA GLU A 193 3.20 13.79 27.51
C GLU A 193 2.40 12.90 28.46
N LYS A 194 1.07 12.88 28.34
CA LYS A 194 0.20 11.99 29.12
C LYS A 194 0.49 10.51 28.82
N MET A 195 0.68 10.16 27.55
CA MET A 195 1.00 8.79 27.15
C MET A 195 2.37 8.34 27.66
N LYS A 196 3.38 9.23 27.64
CA LYS A 196 4.71 8.98 28.21
C LYS A 196 4.63 8.75 29.72
N GLU A 197 3.89 9.60 30.44
CA GLU A 197 3.69 9.46 31.89
C GLU A 197 3.03 8.13 32.26
N LEU A 198 1.92 7.77 31.57
CA LEU A 198 1.25 6.49 31.78
C LEU A 198 2.16 5.29 31.50
N THR A 199 2.94 5.37 30.42
CA THR A 199 3.87 4.30 30.03
C THR A 199 4.99 4.14 31.06
N ALA A 200 5.57 5.25 31.53
CA ALA A 200 6.59 5.24 32.58
C ALA A 200 6.03 4.71 33.91
N GLU A 201 4.79 5.09 34.27
CA GLU A 201 4.15 4.58 35.47
C GLU A 201 3.91 3.07 35.41
N ALA A 202 3.39 2.55 34.29
CA ALA A 202 3.25 1.11 34.09
C ALA A 202 4.60 0.40 34.19
N ALA A 203 5.66 0.97 33.61
CA ALA A 203 7.02 0.43 33.72
C ALA A 203 7.52 0.36 35.17
N ARG A 204 7.32 1.43 35.96
CA ARG A 204 7.66 1.47 37.41
C ARG A 204 6.90 0.42 38.21
N GLN A 205 5.63 0.21 37.86
CA GLN A 205 4.77 -0.83 38.44
C GLN A 205 5.10 -2.24 37.93
N LYS A 206 6.02 -2.37 36.97
CA LYS A 206 6.36 -3.61 36.26
C LYS A 206 5.17 -4.24 35.51
N ASP A 207 4.19 -3.41 35.16
CA ASP A 207 3.03 -3.77 34.36
C ASP A 207 3.15 -3.23 32.92
N THR A 208 2.11 -3.42 32.12
CA THR A 208 2.09 -3.09 30.70
C THR A 208 0.75 -2.51 30.27
N LEU A 209 0.76 -1.71 29.20
CA LEU A 209 -0.41 -1.06 28.62
C LEU A 209 -0.67 -1.53 27.19
N GLY A 210 -1.95 -1.59 26.84
CA GLY A 210 -2.41 -1.75 25.47
C GLY A 210 -2.43 -0.41 24.73
N CYS A 211 -2.63 -0.46 23.42
CA CYS A 211 -2.68 0.74 22.59
C CYS A 211 -3.58 0.57 21.36
N ILE A 212 -3.94 1.68 20.74
CA ILE A 212 -4.57 1.73 19.43
C ILE A 212 -3.68 2.56 18.51
N ILE A 213 -3.36 2.01 17.34
CA ILE A 213 -2.68 2.71 16.26
C ILE A 213 -3.72 3.07 15.22
N GLU A 214 -3.80 4.34 14.81
CA GLU A 214 -4.63 4.78 13.69
C GLU A 214 -3.74 4.98 12.47
N CYS A 215 -4.20 4.48 11.32
CA CYS A 215 -3.46 4.48 10.07
C CYS A 215 -4.35 5.02 8.95
N ALA A 216 -3.79 5.93 8.15
CA ALA A 216 -4.43 6.51 6.99
C ALA A 216 -3.65 6.16 5.71
N VAL A 217 -4.39 5.88 4.65
CA VAL A 217 -3.89 5.67 3.30
C VAL A 217 -4.54 6.73 2.42
N ILE A 218 -3.74 7.64 1.88
CA ILE A 218 -4.22 8.74 1.03
C ILE A 218 -3.72 8.53 -0.41
N GLY A 219 -4.56 8.90 -1.38
CA GLY A 219 -4.20 8.74 -2.80
C GLY A 219 -4.25 7.30 -3.30
N PHE A 220 -4.87 6.37 -2.56
CA PHE A 220 -5.05 5.01 -3.03
C PHE A 220 -6.01 4.97 -4.23
N PRO A 221 -5.66 4.26 -5.33
CA PRO A 221 -6.51 4.18 -6.51
C PRO A 221 -7.92 3.68 -6.20
N SER A 222 -8.93 4.28 -6.84
CA SER A 222 -10.31 3.79 -6.79
C SER A 222 -10.50 2.53 -7.64
N GLY A 223 -11.42 1.65 -7.23
CA GLY A 223 -11.78 0.44 -7.97
C GLY A 223 -10.91 -0.78 -7.66
N ILE A 224 -10.08 -0.73 -6.61
CA ILE A 224 -9.27 -1.86 -6.15
C ILE A 224 -10.03 -2.62 -5.08
N GLY A 225 -9.94 -3.96 -5.09
CA GLY A 225 -10.68 -4.84 -4.19
C GLY A 225 -11.77 -5.60 -4.92
N GLY A 226 -12.72 -6.17 -4.18
CA GLY A 226 -13.78 -6.96 -4.76
C GLY A 226 -14.72 -7.58 -3.73
N ALA A 227 -15.68 -8.36 -4.21
CA ALA A 227 -16.70 -8.96 -3.35
C ALA A 227 -16.14 -10.10 -2.47
N TYR A 228 -16.80 -10.32 -1.33
CA TYR A 228 -16.53 -11.43 -0.41
C TYR A 228 -15.05 -11.52 0.02
N PHE A 229 -14.30 -12.49 -0.51
CA PHE A 229 -12.91 -12.79 -0.14
C PHE A 229 -11.87 -11.92 -0.85
N GLU A 230 -12.33 -11.01 -1.70
CA GLU A 230 -11.50 -10.05 -2.44
C GLU A 230 -11.51 -8.65 -1.83
N GLY A 231 -12.30 -8.43 -0.78
CA GLY A 231 -12.45 -7.13 -0.13
C GLY A 231 -11.17 -6.64 0.55
N ILE A 232 -10.93 -5.32 0.46
CA ILE A 232 -9.76 -4.66 1.05
C ILE A 232 -9.71 -4.90 2.57
N GLU A 233 -10.82 -4.74 3.28
CA GLU A 233 -10.90 -4.88 4.74
C GLU A 233 -10.43 -6.28 5.16
N GLY A 234 -10.85 -7.31 4.42
CA GLY A 234 -10.47 -8.71 4.69
C GLY A 234 -8.97 -8.95 4.48
N LYS A 235 -8.39 -8.42 3.40
CA LYS A 235 -6.96 -8.57 3.08
C LYS A 235 -6.07 -7.79 4.05
N LEU A 236 -6.45 -6.56 4.36
CA LEU A 236 -5.79 -5.76 5.40
C LEU A 236 -5.88 -6.45 6.75
N SER A 237 -7.07 -6.92 7.14
CA SER A 237 -7.26 -7.61 8.42
C SER A 237 -6.36 -8.84 8.54
N ASP A 238 -6.29 -9.69 7.51
CA ASP A 238 -5.41 -10.87 7.53
C ASP A 238 -3.94 -10.50 7.79
N MET A 239 -3.44 -9.48 7.08
CA MET A 239 -2.07 -9.00 7.25
C MET A 239 -1.86 -8.31 8.62
N LEU A 240 -2.83 -7.55 9.11
CA LEU A 240 -2.75 -6.86 10.40
C LEU A 240 -2.84 -7.83 11.59
N PHE A 241 -3.70 -8.85 11.53
CA PHE A 241 -3.77 -9.90 12.54
C PHE A 241 -2.55 -10.82 12.54
N SER A 242 -1.71 -10.78 11.49
CA SER A 242 -0.39 -11.42 11.51
C SER A 242 0.60 -10.72 12.46
N ILE A 243 0.34 -9.46 12.83
CA ILE A 243 1.17 -8.71 13.78
C ILE A 243 0.88 -9.23 15.20
N PRO A 244 1.91 -9.66 15.96
CA PRO A 244 1.70 -10.12 17.33
C PRO A 244 1.02 -9.07 18.21
N ALA A 245 0.16 -9.54 19.11
CA ALA A 245 -0.64 -8.74 20.04
C ALA A 245 -1.82 -7.94 19.45
N VAL A 246 -2.05 -7.94 18.14
CA VAL A 246 -3.29 -7.39 17.55
C VAL A 246 -4.49 -8.22 18.01
N LYS A 247 -5.56 -7.54 18.44
CA LYS A 247 -6.82 -8.14 18.91
C LYS A 247 -8.06 -7.54 18.26
N GLY A 248 -7.93 -6.43 17.55
CA GLY A 248 -9.03 -5.81 16.79
C GLY A 248 -8.49 -4.96 15.65
N VAL A 249 -9.24 -4.92 14.56
CA VAL A 249 -9.04 -4.02 13.43
C VAL A 249 -10.40 -3.42 13.14
N ASP A 250 -10.44 -2.11 12.92
CA ASP A 250 -11.65 -1.34 12.70
C ASP A 250 -11.44 -0.37 11.53
N PHE A 251 -12.44 -0.16 10.67
CA PHE A 251 -12.32 0.65 9.44
C PHE A 251 -13.34 1.78 9.41
N GLY A 252 -12.91 2.99 9.03
CA GLY A 252 -13.79 4.16 9.01
C GLY A 252 -14.43 4.46 10.36
N ALA A 253 -15.76 4.64 10.38
CA ALA A 253 -16.57 4.76 11.59
C ALA A 253 -16.62 3.45 12.40
N GLY A 254 -16.38 2.31 11.73
CA GLY A 254 -16.04 1.09 12.43
C GLY A 254 -17.12 0.57 13.37
N PHE A 255 -16.74 0.19 14.59
CA PHE A 255 -17.69 -0.25 15.61
C PHE A 255 -18.70 0.85 16.00
N GLU A 256 -18.37 2.14 15.85
CA GLU A 256 -19.27 3.25 16.14
C GLU A 256 -20.46 3.29 15.14
N ALA A 257 -20.27 2.79 13.92
CA ALA A 257 -21.34 2.68 12.92
C ALA A 257 -22.52 1.82 13.42
N SER A 258 -22.29 0.88 14.35
CA SER A 258 -23.35 0.03 14.92
C SER A 258 -24.42 0.80 15.69
N ALA A 259 -24.11 2.02 16.14
CA ALA A 259 -25.03 2.91 16.83
C ALA A 259 -25.66 3.98 15.90
N MET A 260 -25.28 4.02 14.62
CA MET A 260 -25.73 5.03 13.67
C MET A 260 -27.00 4.60 12.91
N LYS A 261 -27.84 5.57 12.52
CA LYS A 261 -28.86 5.35 11.49
C LYS A 261 -28.21 5.36 10.11
N GLY A 262 -28.80 4.66 9.14
CA GLY A 262 -28.30 4.65 7.76
C GLY A 262 -28.14 6.06 7.16
N SER A 263 -29.06 6.99 7.45
CA SER A 263 -28.95 8.38 6.99
C SER A 263 -27.79 9.17 7.62
N GLN A 264 -27.23 8.70 8.73
CA GLN A 264 -26.06 9.30 9.39
C GLN A 264 -24.76 8.63 8.95
N ASN A 265 -24.80 7.32 8.67
CA ASN A 265 -23.64 6.55 8.27
C ASN A 265 -23.32 6.68 6.77
N ASN A 266 -24.33 6.85 5.92
CA ASN A 266 -24.11 6.99 4.49
C ASN A 266 -23.26 8.23 4.19
N ASP A 267 -22.23 8.06 3.36
CA ASP A 267 -21.37 9.14 2.90
C ASP A 267 -21.93 9.74 1.59
N PRO A 268 -22.48 10.98 1.59
CA PRO A 268 -22.99 11.60 0.37
C PRO A 268 -21.86 11.91 -0.62
N PHE A 269 -22.12 11.71 -1.91
CA PHE A 269 -21.14 11.98 -2.98
C PHE A 269 -21.38 13.33 -3.65
N PHE A 270 -20.28 14.00 -3.98
CA PHE A 270 -20.29 15.24 -4.76
C PHE A 270 -19.11 15.28 -5.73
N ILE A 271 -19.10 16.26 -6.62
CA ILE A 271 -18.02 16.46 -7.60
C ILE A 271 -17.13 17.60 -7.11
N LYS A 272 -15.86 17.31 -6.82
CA LYS A 272 -14.81 18.30 -6.50
C LYS A 272 -13.75 18.27 -7.59
N GLU A 273 -13.58 19.37 -8.33
CA GLU A 273 -12.57 19.48 -9.41
C GLU A 273 -12.68 18.35 -10.47
N GLY A 274 -13.91 17.90 -10.74
CA GLY A 274 -14.22 16.79 -11.64
C GLY A 274 -13.91 15.38 -11.10
N LYS A 275 -13.56 15.25 -9.81
CA LYS A 275 -13.40 13.95 -9.12
C LYS A 275 -14.64 13.70 -8.27
N ILE A 276 -15.08 12.44 -8.22
CA ILE A 276 -16.07 12.01 -7.24
C ILE A 276 -15.39 12.04 -5.87
N ALA A 277 -16.01 12.73 -4.92
CA ALA A 277 -15.58 12.84 -3.53
C ALA A 277 -16.77 12.55 -2.61
N ALA A 278 -16.49 12.21 -1.36
CA ALA A 278 -17.49 12.00 -0.33
C ALA A 278 -17.46 13.14 0.69
N GLU A 279 -18.64 13.65 1.09
CA GLU A 279 -18.77 14.75 2.06
C GLU A 279 -18.32 14.32 3.47
N THR A 280 -18.53 13.05 3.80
CA THR A 280 -18.04 12.36 5.00
C THR A 280 -17.30 11.10 4.60
N ASN A 281 -16.63 10.43 5.55
CA ASN A 281 -15.89 9.19 5.27
C ASN A 281 -16.10 8.13 6.37
N ASN A 282 -17.36 7.88 6.73
CA ASN A 282 -17.75 6.82 7.67
C ASN A 282 -17.40 5.43 7.12
N SER A 283 -17.41 5.26 5.80
CA SER A 283 -16.95 4.04 5.11
C SER A 283 -15.45 3.79 5.25
N GLY A 284 -14.67 4.80 5.64
CA GLY A 284 -13.21 4.69 5.70
C GLY A 284 -12.60 4.37 4.34
N GLY A 285 -13.13 4.97 3.28
CA GLY A 285 -12.62 4.85 1.91
C GLY A 285 -12.93 3.55 1.19
N ILE A 286 -13.68 2.64 1.83
CA ILE A 286 -13.99 1.31 1.28
C ILE A 286 -15.50 1.07 1.30
N LEU A 287 -16.09 0.74 0.15
CA LEU A 287 -17.49 0.35 0.03
C LEU A 287 -17.61 -0.96 -0.73
N GLY A 288 -18.31 -1.93 -0.14
CA GLY A 288 -18.49 -3.25 -0.74
C GLY A 288 -17.18 -4.03 -0.95
N GLY A 289 -16.14 -3.75 -0.14
CA GLY A 289 -14.81 -4.32 -0.31
C GLY A 289 -13.91 -3.60 -1.32
N ILE A 290 -14.37 -2.49 -1.90
CA ILE A 290 -13.71 -1.78 -3.01
C ILE A 290 -13.34 -0.35 -2.60
N SER A 291 -12.15 0.09 -2.96
CA SER A 291 -11.70 1.47 -2.72
C SER A 291 -12.48 2.47 -3.58
N ILE A 292 -12.89 3.58 -2.97
CA ILE A 292 -13.64 4.65 -3.67
C ILE A 292 -12.83 5.93 -3.91
N GLY A 293 -11.53 5.90 -3.61
CA GLY A 293 -10.62 7.04 -3.78
C GLY A 293 -10.60 8.04 -2.62
N SER A 294 -11.53 7.93 -1.66
CA SER A 294 -11.43 8.61 -0.35
C SER A 294 -10.35 7.95 0.52
N PRO A 295 -9.81 8.63 1.54
CA PRO A 295 -8.79 8.05 2.41
C PRO A 295 -9.22 6.73 3.03
N ILE A 296 -8.36 5.71 2.98
CA ILE A 296 -8.62 4.48 3.73
C ILE A 296 -8.17 4.69 5.17
N LEU A 297 -9.08 4.48 6.11
CA LEU A 297 -8.84 4.71 7.53
C LEU A 297 -9.04 3.43 8.31
N MET A 298 -8.08 3.13 9.18
CA MET A 298 -8.18 1.97 10.04
C MET A 298 -7.54 2.20 11.41
N LYS A 299 -8.12 1.57 12.42
CA LYS A 299 -7.62 1.51 13.79
C LYS A 299 -7.24 0.08 14.12
N VAL A 300 -6.06 -0.11 14.69
CA VAL A 300 -5.50 -1.42 15.04
C VAL A 300 -5.27 -1.48 16.54
N ALA A 301 -6.03 -2.34 17.22
CA ALA A 301 -6.00 -2.49 18.66
C ALA A 301 -5.00 -3.58 19.08
N PHE A 302 -4.04 -3.19 19.92
CA PHE A 302 -3.05 -4.08 20.51
C PHE A 302 -3.36 -4.29 21.99
N LYS A 303 -3.39 -5.55 22.41
CA LYS A 303 -3.43 -5.87 23.84
C LYS A 303 -2.11 -5.52 24.53
N PRO A 304 -2.10 -5.36 25.87
CA PRO A 304 -0.85 -5.21 26.62
C PRO A 304 0.13 -6.38 26.36
N PRO A 305 1.44 -6.12 26.21
CA PRO A 305 2.44 -7.18 26.13
C PRO A 305 2.37 -8.11 27.34
N SER A 306 2.27 -9.42 27.11
CA SER A 306 1.86 -10.35 28.18
C SER A 306 2.98 -10.75 29.16
N SER A 307 4.22 -10.31 28.92
CA SER A 307 5.34 -10.54 29.82
C SER A 307 5.50 -9.36 30.77
N VAL A 308 4.84 -9.45 31.92
CA VAL A 308 4.89 -8.47 33.02
C VAL A 308 5.81 -8.95 34.14
N GLY A 309 6.40 -8.02 34.88
CA GLY A 309 7.25 -8.30 36.04
C GLY A 309 6.44 -8.42 37.34
N ILE A 310 5.26 -9.05 37.25
CA ILE A 310 4.31 -9.29 38.34
C ILE A 310 4.05 -10.79 38.43
N MET A 311 3.86 -11.31 39.65
CA MET A 311 3.52 -12.73 39.86
C MET A 311 2.17 -13.06 39.22
N GLN A 312 2.15 -14.12 38.41
CA GLN A 312 0.94 -14.60 37.75
C GLN A 312 0.73 -16.09 37.97
N LYS A 313 -0.54 -16.51 37.98
CA LYS A 313 -0.89 -17.94 38.00
C LYS A 313 -0.66 -18.57 36.63
N SER A 314 -0.18 -19.80 36.61
CA SER A 314 -0.05 -20.66 35.43
C SER A 314 -0.19 -22.12 35.86
N VAL A 315 0.10 -23.05 34.95
CA VAL A 315 0.10 -24.50 35.20
C VAL A 315 1.38 -25.12 34.68
N ASP A 316 1.93 -26.10 35.39
CA ASP A 316 2.94 -27.01 34.85
C ASP A 316 2.21 -28.12 34.10
N MET A 317 2.24 -28.07 32.77
CA MET A 317 1.52 -29.03 31.92
C MET A 317 2.15 -30.43 31.92
N ALA A 318 3.40 -30.58 32.37
CA ALA A 318 4.05 -31.87 32.49
C ALA A 318 3.67 -32.58 33.80
N LYS A 319 3.56 -31.81 34.89
CA LYS A 319 3.16 -32.33 36.21
C LYS A 319 1.66 -32.28 36.47
N MET A 320 0.93 -31.49 35.69
CA MET A 320 -0.49 -31.19 35.90
C MET A 320 -0.78 -30.52 37.24
N GLU A 321 0.04 -29.52 37.59
CA GLU A 321 -0.05 -28.77 38.85
C GLU A 321 -0.22 -27.27 38.61
N GLU A 322 -0.92 -26.58 39.51
CA GLU A 322 -0.98 -25.11 39.52
C GLU A 322 0.35 -24.54 40.01
N VAL A 323 0.87 -23.55 39.29
CA VAL A 323 2.12 -22.87 39.63
C VAL A 323 1.95 -21.36 39.57
N SER A 324 2.85 -20.64 40.21
CA SER A 324 2.97 -19.19 40.02
C SER A 324 4.29 -18.87 39.34
N ILE A 325 4.25 -17.98 38.35
CA ILE A 325 5.42 -17.59 37.57
C ILE A 325 5.70 -16.10 37.71
N TYR A 326 6.99 -15.78 37.69
CA TYR A 326 7.51 -14.42 37.56
C TYR A 326 8.40 -14.36 36.33
N ILE A 327 8.04 -13.51 35.37
CA ILE A 327 8.81 -13.39 34.13
C ILE A 327 9.91 -12.34 34.34
N LYS A 328 11.16 -12.79 34.37
CA LYS A 328 12.34 -11.92 34.37
C LYS A 328 12.65 -11.49 32.94
N GLY A 329 12.90 -10.21 32.71
CA GLY A 329 13.38 -9.75 31.40
C GLY A 329 13.18 -8.27 31.13
N ARG A 330 13.68 -7.86 29.96
CA ARG A 330 13.50 -6.53 29.38
C ARG A 330 12.27 -6.55 28.48
N HIS A 331 11.12 -6.13 28.98
CA HIS A 331 9.86 -6.12 28.24
C HIS A 331 9.45 -4.69 27.91
N ASP A 332 8.76 -4.52 26.79
CA ASP A 332 8.16 -3.24 26.43
C ASP A 332 7.00 -2.97 27.40
N PRO A 333 6.95 -1.80 28.10
CA PRO A 333 5.79 -1.41 28.90
C PRO A 333 4.57 -1.13 28.00
N CYS A 334 4.80 -0.71 26.76
CA CYS A 334 3.79 -0.63 25.71
C CYS A 334 4.43 -0.85 24.34
N VAL A 335 3.73 -1.52 23.42
CA VAL A 335 4.26 -1.82 22.07
C VAL A 335 4.07 -0.66 21.09
N ALA A 336 3.33 0.38 21.45
CA ALA A 336 2.81 1.42 20.56
C ALA A 336 3.86 2.00 19.59
N LEU A 337 4.99 2.47 20.11
CA LEU A 337 6.05 3.10 19.31
C LEU A 337 6.63 2.18 18.23
N ARG A 338 6.69 0.88 18.52
CA ARG A 338 7.18 -0.13 17.58
C ARG A 338 6.08 -0.64 16.66
N ALA A 339 4.83 -0.55 17.08
CA ALA A 339 3.67 -0.99 16.33
C ALA A 339 3.36 -0.06 15.14
N VAL A 340 3.55 1.26 15.29
CA VAL A 340 3.32 2.26 14.23
C VAL A 340 3.94 1.86 12.87
N PRO A 341 5.29 1.71 12.75
CA PRO A 341 5.89 1.35 11.47
C PRO A 341 5.51 -0.07 11.00
N VAL A 342 5.15 -0.97 11.92
CA VAL A 342 4.71 -2.32 11.56
C VAL A 342 3.31 -2.30 10.93
N VAL A 343 2.40 -1.46 11.44
CA VAL A 343 1.06 -1.25 10.87
C VAL A 343 1.16 -0.62 9.48
N GLU A 344 2.00 0.42 9.32
CA GLU A 344 2.25 1.02 8.01
C GLU A 344 2.81 0.00 7.00
N ALA A 345 3.80 -0.80 7.42
CA ALA A 345 4.39 -1.84 6.59
C ALA A 345 3.38 -2.93 6.19
N ALA A 346 2.57 -3.40 7.14
CA ALA A 346 1.53 -4.38 6.90
C ALA A 346 0.48 -3.86 5.91
N ALA A 347 0.04 -2.61 6.09
CA ALA A 347 -0.88 -1.94 5.17
C ALA A 347 -0.29 -1.83 3.76
N ALA A 348 0.96 -1.36 3.65
CA ALA A 348 1.65 -1.19 2.38
C ALA A 348 1.79 -2.50 1.62
N ILE A 349 2.19 -3.58 2.30
CA ILE A 349 2.34 -4.91 1.68
C ILE A 349 1.00 -5.42 1.15
N ALA A 350 -0.05 -5.37 1.97
CA ALA A 350 -1.37 -5.86 1.58
C ALA A 350 -1.94 -5.07 0.40
N LEU A 351 -1.90 -3.74 0.47
CA LEU A 351 -2.44 -2.85 -0.56
C LEU A 351 -1.63 -2.92 -1.87
N TYR A 352 -0.31 -3.07 -1.77
CA TYR A 352 0.53 -3.27 -2.95
C TYR A 352 0.24 -4.60 -3.65
N ASP A 353 0.07 -5.71 -2.90
CA ASP A 353 -0.36 -7.00 -3.48
C ASP A 353 -1.71 -6.87 -4.20
N MET A 354 -2.66 -6.16 -3.59
CA MET A 354 -3.98 -5.92 -4.16
C MET A 354 -3.95 -5.09 -5.44
N ILE A 355 -3.19 -3.99 -5.48
CA ILE A 355 -3.04 -3.19 -6.69
C ILE A 355 -2.41 -4.04 -7.81
N LYS A 356 -1.39 -4.84 -7.49
CA LYS A 356 -0.75 -5.73 -8.49
C LYS A 356 -1.69 -6.82 -9.01
N LYS A 357 -2.76 -7.15 -8.29
CA LYS A 357 -3.80 -8.07 -8.76
C LYS A 357 -4.78 -7.38 -9.71
N ALA A 358 -5.07 -6.10 -9.51
CA ALA A 358 -6.07 -5.39 -10.31
C ALA A 358 -5.70 -5.35 -11.79
N LYS A 359 -6.70 -5.51 -12.67
CA LYS A 359 -6.51 -5.24 -14.09
C LYS A 359 -6.17 -3.75 -14.23
N GLY A 360 -5.03 -3.45 -14.85
CA GLY A 360 -4.60 -2.06 -15.05
C GLY A 360 -5.52 -1.29 -15.99
N ASN A 361 -5.28 0.01 -16.15
CA ASN A 361 -5.97 0.82 -17.15
C ASN A 361 -5.67 0.34 -18.58
N ILE A 362 -6.52 0.73 -19.52
CA ILE A 362 -6.32 0.49 -20.95
C ILE A 362 -5.99 1.83 -21.59
N TYR A 363 -4.71 2.04 -21.91
CA TYR A 363 -4.24 3.27 -22.54
C TYR A 363 -4.29 3.13 -24.06
N LEU A 364 -5.10 3.96 -24.70
CA LEU A 364 -5.15 4.05 -26.16
C LEU A 364 -4.16 5.14 -26.59
N ILE A 365 -3.03 4.71 -27.16
CA ILE A 365 -1.98 5.59 -27.68
C ILE A 365 -2.00 5.57 -29.21
N GLY A 366 -1.35 6.56 -29.84
CA GLY A 366 -1.19 6.61 -31.30
C GLY A 366 -1.35 8.02 -31.87
N MET A 367 -1.13 8.13 -33.18
CA MET A 367 -1.14 9.40 -33.90
C MET A 367 -2.46 10.18 -33.73
N PRO A 368 -2.45 11.53 -33.72
CA PRO A 368 -3.69 12.30 -33.86
C PRO A 368 -4.47 11.84 -35.10
N GLY A 369 -5.80 11.67 -34.97
CA GLY A 369 -6.65 11.13 -36.03
C GLY A 369 -6.68 9.60 -36.14
N SER A 370 -5.89 8.86 -35.36
CA SER A 370 -5.90 7.39 -35.39
C SER A 370 -7.19 6.74 -34.90
N GLY A 371 -8.05 7.49 -34.21
CA GLY A 371 -9.36 7.03 -33.72
C GLY A 371 -9.41 6.66 -32.24
N LYS A 372 -8.37 6.94 -31.44
CA LYS A 372 -8.32 6.68 -29.98
C LYS A 372 -9.62 7.01 -29.25
N THR A 373 -10.14 8.23 -29.40
CA THR A 373 -11.37 8.67 -28.72
C THR A 373 -12.59 7.86 -29.18
N THR A 374 -12.70 7.58 -30.47
CA THR A 374 -13.84 6.82 -31.03
C THR A 374 -13.79 5.35 -30.60
N VAL A 375 -12.62 4.71 -30.71
CA VAL A 375 -12.38 3.34 -30.25
C VAL A 375 -12.61 3.23 -28.75
N GLY A 376 -12.12 4.19 -27.97
CA GLY A 376 -12.30 4.20 -26.51
C GLY A 376 -13.76 4.33 -26.08
N LYS A 377 -14.55 5.16 -26.77
CA LYS A 377 -16.01 5.24 -26.54
C LYS A 377 -16.72 3.93 -26.89
N ALA A 378 -16.36 3.31 -28.02
CA ALA A 378 -16.92 2.02 -28.42
C ALA A 378 -16.58 0.92 -27.39
N LEU A 379 -15.32 0.85 -26.97
CA LEU A 379 -14.84 -0.10 -25.96
C LEU A 379 -15.53 0.11 -24.61
N SER A 380 -15.74 1.37 -24.21
CA SER A 380 -16.48 1.72 -22.99
C SER A 380 -17.93 1.29 -23.05
N HIS A 381 -18.61 1.53 -24.17
CA HIS A 381 -20.00 1.07 -24.37
C HIS A 381 -20.10 -0.46 -24.34
N MET A 382 -19.10 -1.18 -24.84
CA MET A 382 -19.08 -2.65 -24.84
C MET A 382 -18.81 -3.26 -23.46
N THR A 383 -17.91 -2.65 -22.69
CA THR A 383 -17.36 -3.24 -21.45
C THR A 383 -17.95 -2.62 -20.18
N GLY A 384 -18.55 -1.44 -20.27
CA GLY A 384 -19.03 -0.65 -19.13
C GLY A 384 -17.93 0.09 -18.38
N LEU A 385 -16.66 -0.02 -18.81
CA LEU A 385 -15.56 0.67 -18.17
C LEU A 385 -15.66 2.18 -18.42
N LEU A 386 -15.25 2.98 -17.43
CA LEU A 386 -15.20 4.43 -17.56
C LEU A 386 -14.21 4.84 -18.65
N PHE A 387 -14.59 5.84 -19.45
CA PHE A 387 -13.75 6.38 -20.52
C PHE A 387 -13.29 7.81 -20.21
N PHE A 388 -11.98 8.02 -20.31
CA PHE A 388 -11.35 9.33 -20.20
C PHE A 388 -10.63 9.68 -21.51
N ASP A 389 -10.89 10.88 -22.03
CA ASP A 389 -10.12 11.48 -23.13
C ASP A 389 -9.26 12.61 -22.55
N THR A 390 -7.94 12.43 -22.53
CA THR A 390 -7.04 13.39 -21.87
C THR A 390 -7.05 14.75 -22.55
N ASP A 391 -7.24 14.82 -23.88
CA ASP A 391 -7.30 16.09 -24.60
C ASP A 391 -8.59 16.85 -24.19
N SER A 392 -9.70 16.14 -24.01
CA SER A 392 -10.95 16.73 -23.52
C SER A 392 -10.80 17.23 -22.08
N LEU A 393 -10.16 16.45 -21.20
CA LEU A 393 -9.92 16.83 -19.81
C LEU A 393 -8.98 18.05 -19.68
N VAL A 394 -8.01 18.21 -20.59
CA VAL A 394 -7.17 19.42 -20.66
C VAL A 394 -8.00 20.64 -21.06
N VAL A 395 -8.88 20.50 -22.06
CA VAL A 395 -9.78 21.59 -22.51
C VAL A 395 -10.73 22.00 -21.39
N ASP A 396 -11.37 21.03 -20.71
CA ASP A 396 -12.28 21.28 -19.60
C ASP A 396 -11.58 22.00 -18.46
N LYS A 397 -10.35 21.57 -18.13
CA LYS A 397 -9.55 22.20 -17.08
C LYS A 397 -9.11 23.63 -17.46
N ALA A 398 -8.69 23.84 -18.70
CA ALA A 398 -8.22 25.15 -19.15
C ALA A 398 -9.36 26.14 -19.42
N GLY A 399 -10.59 25.65 -19.64
CA GLY A 399 -11.73 26.45 -20.05
C GLY A 399 -11.58 27.04 -21.47
N MET A 400 -10.67 26.48 -22.28
CA MET A 400 -10.39 26.93 -23.65
C MET A 400 -9.82 25.80 -24.51
N SER A 401 -9.91 25.92 -25.83
CA SER A 401 -9.44 24.91 -26.77
C SER A 401 -7.92 24.82 -26.83
N ILE A 402 -7.38 23.66 -27.24
CA ILE A 402 -5.93 23.46 -27.36
C ILE A 402 -5.24 24.52 -28.25
N PRO A 403 -5.78 24.92 -29.42
CA PRO A 403 -5.21 26.02 -30.21
C PRO A 403 -5.17 27.36 -29.45
N GLU A 404 -6.20 27.66 -28.66
CA GLU A 404 -6.24 28.86 -27.82
C GLU A 404 -5.16 28.80 -26.73
N ILE A 405 -4.96 27.64 -26.10
CA ILE A 405 -3.89 27.42 -25.11
C ILE A 405 -2.52 27.76 -25.72
N PHE A 406 -2.22 27.23 -26.90
CA PHE A 406 -0.95 27.52 -27.59
C PHE A 406 -0.81 28.98 -27.97
N SER A 407 -1.90 29.64 -28.39
CA SER A 407 -1.86 31.05 -28.79
C SER A 407 -1.73 32.04 -27.62
N LYS A 408 -2.37 31.73 -26.48
CA LYS A 408 -2.48 32.63 -25.33
C LYS A 408 -1.39 32.40 -24.29
N TYR A 409 -0.91 31.17 -24.19
CA TYR A 409 0.14 30.76 -23.25
C TYR A 409 1.33 30.24 -24.04
N SER A 410 1.60 28.94 -23.99
CA SER A 410 2.71 28.30 -24.69
C SER A 410 2.47 26.79 -24.82
N GLU A 411 3.29 26.12 -25.63
CA GLU A 411 3.29 24.66 -25.66
C GLU A 411 3.74 24.06 -24.32
N GLU A 412 4.69 24.69 -23.64
CA GLU A 412 5.16 24.25 -22.31
C GLU A 412 4.03 24.24 -21.28
N TYR A 413 3.17 25.26 -21.29
CA TYR A 413 1.99 25.32 -20.42
C TYR A 413 1.01 24.17 -20.71
N PHE A 414 0.73 23.89 -21.99
CA PHE A 414 -0.09 22.74 -22.40
C PHE A 414 0.52 21.41 -21.93
N ARG A 415 1.84 21.23 -22.06
CA ARG A 415 2.55 20.01 -21.59
C ARG A 415 2.46 19.85 -20.07
N GLY A 416 2.50 20.95 -19.33
CA GLY A 416 2.25 20.95 -17.88
C GLY A 416 0.86 20.42 -17.53
N LEU A 417 -0.18 20.93 -18.19
CA LEU A 417 -1.56 20.45 -18.02
C LEU A 417 -1.70 18.97 -18.42
N GLU A 418 -1.11 18.56 -19.55
CA GLU A 418 -1.12 17.18 -20.03
C GLU A 418 -0.50 16.22 -19.00
N LYS A 419 0.64 16.59 -18.42
CA LYS A 419 1.32 15.80 -17.37
C LYS A 419 0.48 15.66 -16.11
N GLU A 420 -0.21 16.72 -15.71
CA GLU A 420 -1.10 16.68 -14.56
C GLU A 420 -2.33 15.80 -14.81
N ILE A 421 -2.96 15.93 -15.98
CA ILE A 421 -4.10 15.09 -16.37
C ILE A 421 -3.69 13.61 -16.44
N ILE A 422 -2.54 13.28 -17.06
CA ILE A 422 -2.03 11.90 -17.07
C ILE A 422 -1.84 11.39 -15.63
N SER A 423 -1.22 12.18 -14.75
CA SER A 423 -1.06 11.83 -13.34
C SER A 423 -2.37 11.56 -12.62
N ARG A 424 -3.41 12.31 -12.99
CA ARG A 424 -4.76 12.16 -12.42
C ARG A 424 -5.42 10.89 -12.93
N VAL A 425 -5.45 10.66 -14.25
CA VAL A 425 -6.15 9.51 -14.83
C VAL A 425 -5.43 8.19 -14.56
N SER A 426 -4.10 8.21 -14.38
CA SER A 426 -3.32 7.03 -13.98
C SER A 426 -3.60 6.55 -12.56
N GLY A 427 -4.22 7.39 -11.73
CA GLY A 427 -4.66 7.03 -10.38
C GLY A 427 -5.98 6.23 -10.34
N PHE A 428 -6.69 6.10 -11.47
CA PHE A 428 -7.81 5.16 -11.58
C PHE A 428 -7.29 3.76 -11.92
N THR A 429 -8.13 2.75 -11.75
CA THR A 429 -7.89 1.40 -12.31
C THR A 429 -9.09 0.94 -13.10
N GLN A 430 -8.88 -0.02 -14.01
CA GLN A 430 -9.94 -0.59 -14.85
C GLN A 430 -10.72 0.48 -15.64
N CYS A 431 -10.01 1.48 -16.16
CA CYS A 431 -10.59 2.53 -17.01
C CYS A 431 -9.94 2.51 -18.40
N ILE A 432 -10.63 3.09 -19.38
CA ILE A 432 -10.12 3.28 -20.74
C ILE A 432 -9.67 4.73 -20.88
N ILE A 433 -8.42 4.95 -21.26
CA ILE A 433 -7.80 6.28 -21.30
C ILE A 433 -7.25 6.52 -22.72
N ALA A 434 -7.89 7.41 -23.47
CA ALA A 434 -7.35 7.91 -24.73
C ALA A 434 -6.36 9.06 -24.45
N THR A 435 -5.09 8.86 -24.78
CA THR A 435 -4.06 9.86 -24.55
C THR A 435 -3.96 10.85 -25.72
N GLY A 436 -3.49 12.06 -25.44
CA GLY A 436 -3.06 13.01 -26.46
C GLY A 436 -1.95 12.40 -27.33
N GLY A 437 -1.91 12.77 -28.62
CA GLY A 437 -0.89 12.24 -29.54
C GLY A 437 0.53 12.69 -29.22
N GLY A 438 0.73 13.58 -28.25
CA GLY A 438 2.05 13.99 -27.76
C GLY A 438 2.39 13.44 -26.38
N SER A 439 1.44 12.82 -25.67
CA SER A 439 1.61 12.50 -24.24
C SER A 439 2.75 11.52 -24.00
N VAL A 440 2.98 10.60 -24.94
CA VAL A 440 4.06 9.59 -24.87
C VAL A 440 5.45 10.16 -25.13
N LEU A 441 5.61 11.43 -25.50
CA LEU A 441 6.92 12.05 -25.74
C LEU A 441 7.64 12.39 -24.43
N ASP A 442 6.90 12.64 -23.37
CA ASP A 442 7.42 12.87 -22.02
C ASP A 442 7.79 11.56 -21.32
N ASN A 443 8.97 11.53 -20.67
CA ASN A 443 9.47 10.34 -19.97
C ASN A 443 8.60 9.94 -18.78
N ASP A 444 8.09 10.90 -18.01
CA ASP A 444 7.34 10.62 -16.80
C ASP A 444 5.94 10.12 -17.14
N ASN A 445 5.31 10.68 -18.17
CA ASN A 445 4.06 10.17 -18.71
C ASN A 445 4.22 8.72 -19.18
N ARG A 446 5.32 8.37 -19.89
CA ARG A 446 5.58 6.98 -20.30
C ARG A 446 5.65 6.03 -19.11
N LYS A 447 6.38 6.41 -18.05
CA LYS A 447 6.48 5.61 -16.83
C LYS A 447 5.11 5.40 -16.16
N LYS A 448 4.34 6.46 -15.98
CA LYS A 448 3.00 6.39 -15.36
C LYS A 448 2.05 5.50 -16.17
N ILE A 449 2.02 5.68 -17.49
CA ILE A 449 1.21 4.88 -18.40
C ILE A 449 1.58 3.39 -18.27
N LYS A 450 2.86 3.04 -18.42
CA LYS A 450 3.34 1.65 -18.33
C LYS A 450 3.13 1.01 -16.96
N ASN A 451 3.23 1.79 -15.88
CA ASN A 451 3.11 1.24 -14.52
C ASN A 451 1.66 1.02 -14.08
N SER A 452 0.70 1.72 -14.70
CA SER A 452 -0.70 1.70 -14.28
C SER A 452 -1.65 0.99 -15.24
N GLY A 453 -1.17 0.47 -16.37
CA GLY A 453 -2.04 -0.13 -17.38
C GLY A 453 -1.33 -0.78 -18.55
N VAL A 454 -2.15 -1.32 -19.46
CA VAL A 454 -1.74 -1.88 -20.74
C VAL A 454 -1.85 -0.81 -21.82
N CYS A 455 -0.82 -0.69 -22.65
CA CYS A 455 -0.80 0.22 -23.80
C CYS A 455 -1.30 -0.48 -25.06
N VAL A 456 -2.39 0.02 -25.60
CA VAL A 456 -2.90 -0.35 -26.92
C VAL A 456 -2.54 0.74 -27.91
N TYR A 457 -1.65 0.43 -28.84
CA TYR A 457 -1.37 1.33 -29.96
C TYR A 457 -2.46 1.20 -31.01
N ILE A 458 -3.27 2.25 -31.15
CA ILE A 458 -4.25 2.38 -32.22
C ILE A 458 -3.52 2.78 -33.51
N MET A 459 -3.18 1.76 -34.30
CA MET A 459 -2.52 1.91 -35.60
C MET A 459 -3.55 2.26 -36.67
N ARG A 460 -3.22 3.25 -37.50
CA ARG A 460 -4.02 3.63 -38.66
C ARG A 460 -3.11 4.03 -39.81
N ASP A 461 -3.47 3.63 -41.03
CA ASP A 461 -2.69 3.93 -42.24
C ASP A 461 -2.47 5.45 -42.38
N ILE A 462 -1.20 5.84 -42.62
CA ILE A 462 -0.79 7.22 -42.80
C ILE A 462 -1.49 7.91 -43.99
N GLN A 463 -1.82 7.18 -45.06
CA GLN A 463 -2.56 7.71 -46.20
C GLN A 463 -3.99 8.08 -45.80
N LYS A 464 -4.64 7.25 -44.98
CA LYS A 464 -5.98 7.53 -44.42
C LYS A 464 -5.95 8.69 -43.43
N LEU A 465 -4.92 8.76 -42.58
CA LEU A 465 -4.70 9.90 -41.67
C LEU A 465 -4.55 11.22 -42.43
N ALA A 466 -3.83 11.20 -43.56
CA ALA A 466 -3.60 12.38 -44.39
C ALA A 466 -4.83 12.81 -45.23
N SER A 467 -5.77 11.90 -45.53
CA SER A 467 -6.97 12.21 -46.33
C SER A 467 -8.15 12.72 -45.51
N GLU A 468 -8.24 12.39 -44.21
CA GLU A 468 -9.42 12.66 -43.38
C GLU A 468 -9.31 13.91 -42.46
N GLY A 469 -8.23 14.68 -42.56
CA GLY A 469 -8.20 16.08 -42.12
C GLY A 469 -8.41 16.36 -40.62
N ARG A 470 -7.60 15.77 -39.73
CA ARG A 470 -7.25 16.34 -38.40
C ARG A 470 -5.85 15.84 -37.96
N PRO A 471 -5.00 16.68 -37.35
CA PRO A 471 -5.27 18.03 -36.86
C PRO A 471 -5.13 19.09 -37.96
N LEU A 472 -5.90 20.17 -37.81
CA LEU A 472 -5.84 21.37 -38.65
C LEU A 472 -4.39 21.87 -38.79
N SER A 473 -4.01 22.25 -40.01
CA SER A 473 -2.84 23.04 -40.44
C SER A 473 -1.63 22.31 -41.07
N SER A 474 -1.56 20.98 -41.13
CA SER A 474 -0.32 20.32 -41.57
C SER A 474 -0.34 19.79 -43.01
N SER A 475 0.74 20.06 -43.75
CA SER A 475 0.98 19.46 -45.08
C SER A 475 1.21 17.95 -44.96
N LYS A 476 1.02 17.19 -46.06
CA LYS A 476 1.33 15.75 -46.10
C LYS A 476 2.76 15.44 -45.63
N GLU A 477 3.69 16.35 -45.89
CA GLU A 477 5.10 16.25 -45.49
C GLU A 477 5.26 16.40 -43.96
N GLU A 478 4.53 17.32 -43.34
CA GLU A 478 4.53 17.49 -41.87
C GLU A 478 3.94 16.27 -41.14
N ILE A 479 2.84 15.71 -41.65
CA ILE A 479 2.24 14.49 -41.09
C ILE A 479 3.23 13.32 -41.20
N SER A 480 3.93 13.18 -42.34
CA SER A 480 4.96 12.16 -42.55
C SER A 480 6.13 12.32 -41.58
N LYS A 481 6.58 13.56 -41.34
CA LYS A 481 7.66 13.85 -40.37
C LYS A 481 7.25 13.56 -38.93
N LEU A 482 6.03 13.96 -38.54
CA LEU A 482 5.46 13.63 -37.23
C LEU A 482 5.36 12.11 -37.03
N TYR A 483 4.87 11.37 -38.04
CA TYR A 483 4.77 9.92 -37.99
C TYR A 483 6.15 9.27 -37.78
N LYS A 484 7.16 9.64 -38.59
CA LYS A 484 8.52 9.10 -38.45
C LYS A 484 9.13 9.32 -37.06
N ASN A 485 8.83 10.45 -36.43
CA ASN A 485 9.35 10.79 -35.12
C ASN A 485 8.61 10.09 -33.96
N ARG A 486 7.28 9.91 -34.07
CA ARG A 486 6.44 9.41 -32.97
C ARG A 486 6.16 7.91 -33.04
N ASN A 487 6.07 7.34 -34.24
CA ASN A 487 5.72 5.93 -34.43
C ASN A 487 6.65 4.95 -33.67
N PRO A 488 7.99 5.13 -33.69
CA PRO A 488 8.88 4.26 -32.92
C PRO A 488 8.61 4.28 -31.42
N ILE A 489 8.13 5.42 -30.88
CA ILE A 489 7.78 5.55 -29.46
C ILE A 489 6.47 4.84 -29.16
N TYR A 490 5.48 4.89 -30.06
CA TYR A 490 4.25 4.11 -29.89
C TYR A 490 4.51 2.61 -29.93
N GLU A 491 5.33 2.14 -30.86
CA GLU A 491 5.73 0.72 -30.96
C GLU A 491 6.50 0.27 -29.72
N LEU A 492 7.43 1.09 -29.23
CA LEU A 492 8.16 0.80 -27.99
C LEU A 492 7.22 0.74 -26.77
N MET A 493 6.22 1.61 -26.74
CA MET A 493 5.26 1.71 -25.65
C MET A 493 4.13 0.69 -25.73
N SER A 494 3.83 0.12 -26.88
CA SER A 494 2.68 -0.77 -27.06
C SER A 494 2.93 -2.13 -26.43
N ASP A 495 1.93 -2.62 -25.71
CA ASP A 495 1.81 -4.05 -25.35
C ASP A 495 0.95 -4.78 -26.39
N ILE A 496 0.00 -4.06 -27.00
CA ILE A 496 -0.89 -4.51 -28.07
C ILE A 496 -0.89 -3.49 -29.20
N VAL A 497 -0.94 -3.96 -30.45
CA VAL A 497 -1.15 -3.11 -31.63
C VAL A 497 -2.51 -3.44 -32.23
N ALA A 498 -3.43 -2.48 -32.17
CA ALA A 498 -4.79 -2.63 -32.68
C ALA A 498 -4.96 -1.87 -34.00
N ASP A 499 -5.28 -2.61 -35.06
CA ASP A 499 -5.54 -2.02 -36.38
C ASP A 499 -6.94 -1.37 -36.41
N ASN A 500 -6.99 -0.07 -36.69
CA ASN A 500 -8.20 0.71 -36.87
C ASN A 500 -8.44 1.15 -38.33
N ASN A 501 -8.08 0.31 -39.30
CA ASN A 501 -8.30 0.55 -40.73
C ASN A 501 -9.71 0.20 -41.22
N PHE A 502 -10.51 -0.51 -40.40
CA PHE A 502 -11.89 -0.89 -40.69
C PHE A 502 -12.90 0.04 -40.00
N THR A 503 -13.41 -0.33 -38.82
CA THR A 503 -14.31 0.50 -37.99
C THR A 503 -13.82 0.53 -36.55
N ALA A 504 -14.22 1.57 -35.81
CA ALA A 504 -13.84 1.72 -34.41
C ALA A 504 -14.44 0.61 -33.52
N GLU A 505 -15.64 0.13 -33.84
CA GLU A 505 -16.31 -0.97 -33.14
C GLU A 505 -15.59 -2.29 -33.36
N HIS A 506 -15.10 -2.56 -34.57
CA HIS A 506 -14.30 -3.76 -34.84
C HIS A 506 -12.97 -3.73 -34.10
N CYS A 507 -12.29 -2.58 -34.12
CA CYS A 507 -11.06 -2.36 -33.35
C CYS A 507 -11.30 -2.55 -31.85
N ALA A 508 -12.36 -1.95 -31.30
CA ALA A 508 -12.75 -2.12 -29.90
C ALA A 508 -13.06 -3.58 -29.53
N LYS A 509 -13.74 -4.33 -30.41
CA LYS A 509 -14.01 -5.75 -30.19
C LYS A 509 -12.72 -6.56 -30.11
N ASN A 510 -11.80 -6.36 -31.04
CA ASN A 510 -10.52 -7.06 -31.04
C ASN A 510 -9.72 -6.75 -29.77
N ILE A 511 -9.71 -5.49 -29.33
CA ILE A 511 -9.08 -5.09 -28.06
C ILE A 511 -9.74 -5.81 -26.88
N ALA A 512 -11.07 -5.87 -26.83
CA ALA A 512 -11.79 -6.54 -25.74
C ALA A 512 -11.51 -8.05 -25.70
N GLU A 513 -11.45 -8.71 -26.86
CA GLU A 513 -11.09 -10.13 -26.98
C GLU A 513 -9.64 -10.38 -26.56
N GLU A 514 -8.70 -9.59 -27.04
CA GLU A 514 -7.27 -9.74 -26.77
C GLU A 514 -6.92 -9.46 -25.30
N LEU A 515 -7.65 -8.56 -24.65
CA LEU A 515 -7.51 -8.25 -23.22
C LEU A 515 -8.42 -9.10 -22.31
N GLU A 516 -9.18 -10.05 -22.86
CA GLU A 516 -10.15 -10.88 -22.13
C GLU A 516 -11.06 -10.03 -21.22
N LEU A 517 -11.63 -8.97 -21.78
CA LEU A 517 -12.54 -8.07 -21.08
C LEU A 517 -13.95 -8.67 -21.03
N VAL A 518 -14.61 -8.51 -19.89
CA VAL A 518 -16.04 -8.85 -19.78
C VAL A 518 -16.84 -7.83 -20.57
N THR A 519 -17.73 -8.30 -21.44
CA THR A 519 -18.63 -7.43 -22.21
C THR A 519 -20.04 -7.50 -21.64
N ILE A 520 -20.80 -6.41 -21.73
CA ILE A 520 -22.14 -6.30 -21.09
C ILE A 520 -23.18 -7.25 -21.72
N ASN A 521 -22.90 -7.77 -22.91
CA ASN A 521 -23.85 -8.56 -23.72
C ASN A 521 -23.52 -10.07 -23.79
N GLU A 522 -22.56 -10.55 -23.00
CA GLU A 522 -22.23 -11.97 -22.77
C GLU A 522 -22.36 -12.30 -21.28
#